data_AF-A0A1Q7KER4-F1
#
_entry.id   AF-A0A1Q7KER4-F1
#
_cell.length_a   1.000
_cell.length_b   1.000
_cell.length_c   1.000
_cell.angle_alpha   90.00
_cell.angle_beta   90.00
_cell.angle_gamma   90.00
#
_symmetry.space_group_name_H-M   'P 1'
#
loop_
_entity.id
_entity.type
_entity.pdbx_description
1 polymer ?
#
loop_
_entity_poly.entity_id
_entity_poly.type
_entity_poly.pdbx_seq_one_letter_code
_entity_poly.pdbx_strand_id
1 'polypeptide(L)' 'MSQIVKCEICGHVYNKRYLQIHLRRAHGQPRGAASHVSSESEAIQQILSLAERLSDEGRKRLLERLSAVTEKDS' A
#
# COMPACT_ATOMS: atom_id res chain seq x y z
N MET A 1 -16.38 -28.33 15.18
CA MET A 1 -15.74 -28.85 13.95
C MET A 1 -14.48 -28.04 13.69
N SER A 2 -13.33 -28.71 13.53
CA SER A 2 -12.03 -28.04 13.32
C SER A 2 -11.88 -27.66 11.84
N GLN A 3 -12.00 -26.38 11.50
CA GLN A 3 -11.82 -25.90 10.13
C GLN A 3 -10.32 -25.89 9.78
N ILE A 4 -9.96 -26.62 8.73
CA ILE A 4 -8.60 -26.71 8.20
C ILE A 4 -8.49 -25.73 7.01
N VAL A 5 -7.42 -24.93 6.98
CA VAL A 5 -7.20 -23.83 6.01
C VAL A 5 -5.76 -23.90 5.48
N LYS A 6 -5.59 -23.64 4.19
CA LYS A 6 -4.27 -23.57 3.54
C LYS A 6 -3.65 -22.20 3.77
N CYS A 7 -2.34 -22.15 4.04
CA CYS A 7 -1.58 -20.91 4.03
C CYS A 7 -1.31 -20.50 2.58
N GLU A 8 -1.71 -19.29 2.21
CA GLU A 8 -1.50 -18.76 0.84
C GLU A 8 -0.03 -18.39 0.57
N ILE A 9 0.81 -18.29 1.62
CA ILE A 9 2.22 -17.89 1.49
C ILE A 9 3.12 -19.11 1.24
N CYS A 10 2.95 -20.19 2.01
CA CYS A 10 3.79 -21.40 1.92
C CYS A 10 3.06 -22.65 1.42
N GLY A 11 1.74 -22.58 1.21
CA GLY A 11 0.93 -23.67 0.70
C GLY A 11 0.65 -24.80 1.70
N HIS A 12 1.18 -24.72 2.93
CA HIS A 12 0.94 -25.72 3.96
C HIS A 12 -0.44 -25.58 4.61
N VAL A 13 -0.97 -26.69 5.09
CA VAL A 13 -2.33 -26.80 5.61
C VAL A 13 -2.31 -26.77 7.14
N TYR A 14 -3.08 -25.85 7.74
CA TYR A 14 -3.13 -25.64 9.18
C TYR A 14 -4.56 -25.58 9.69
N ASN A 15 -4.77 -25.87 10.97
CA ASN A 15 -6.05 -25.55 11.61
C ASN A 15 -6.20 -24.02 11.69
N LYS A 16 -7.40 -23.49 11.44
CA LYS A 16 -7.70 -22.05 11.51
C LYS A 16 -7.20 -21.37 12.79
N ARG A 17 -7.27 -22.06 13.93
CA ARG A 17 -6.76 -21.54 15.22
C ARG A 17 -5.24 -21.35 15.25
N TYR A 18 -4.50 -22.19 14.53
CA TYR A 18 -3.04 -22.14 14.46
C TYR A 18 -2.51 -21.35 13.27
N LEU A 19 -3.35 -21.05 12.27
CA LEU A 19 -2.96 -20.27 11.09
C LEU A 19 -2.42 -18.89 11.48
N GLN A 20 -3.07 -18.18 12.41
CA GLN A 20 -2.59 -16.87 12.87
C GLN A 20 -1.23 -16.93 13.56
N ILE A 21 -1.00 -17.98 14.37
CA ILE A 21 0.29 -18.20 15.03
C ILE A 21 1.36 -18.54 13.99
N HIS A 22 1.03 -19.38 13.00
CA HIS A 22 1.89 -19.70 11.88
C HIS A 22 2.25 -18.44 11.05
N LEU A 23 1.27 -17.63 10.65
CA LEU A 23 1.49 -16.37 9.94
C LEU A 23 2.42 -15.44 10.74
N ARG A 24 2.21 -15.33 12.05
CA ARG A 24 3.08 -14.50 12.91
C ARG A 24 4.50 -15.03 12.99
N ARG A 25 4.68 -16.34 13.20
CA ARG A 25 5.99 -16.95 13.48
C ARG A 25 6.81 -17.27 12.23
N ALA A 26 6.17 -17.78 11.19
CA ALA A 26 6.82 -18.20 9.95
C ALA A 26 6.88 -17.07 8.92
N HIS A 27 5.93 -16.14 8.96
CA HIS A 27 5.82 -15.07 7.97
C HIS A 27 5.96 -13.66 8.56
N GLY A 28 6.23 -13.53 9.87
CA GLY A 28 6.59 -12.27 10.51
C GLY A 28 5.56 -11.17 10.28
N GLN A 29 4.47 -11.20 11.04
CA GLN A 29 3.36 -10.23 11.02
C GLN A 29 2.64 -10.13 9.65
N PRO A 30 1.39 -10.61 9.51
CA PRO A 30 0.55 -10.08 8.46
C PRO A 30 0.26 -8.64 8.87
N ARG A 31 0.99 -7.67 8.31
CA ARG A 31 0.42 -6.33 8.18
C ARG A 31 -0.94 -6.57 7.54
N GLY A 32 -1.99 -6.12 8.21
CA GLY A 32 -3.32 -6.18 7.66
C GLY A 32 -3.32 -5.57 6.26
N ALA A 33 -4.40 -5.83 5.54
CA ALA A 33 -4.89 -4.89 4.56
C ALA A 33 -4.60 -3.44 5.01
N ALA A 34 -4.04 -2.64 4.10
CA ALA A 34 -3.63 -1.24 4.26
C ALA A 34 -2.34 -0.96 5.06
N SER A 35 -1.21 -1.14 4.38
CA SER A 35 -0.05 -0.23 4.49
C SER A 35 0.88 -0.53 3.32
N HIS A 36 0.48 -0.11 2.12
CA HIS A 36 1.45 0.16 1.08
C HIS A 36 2.33 1.27 1.65
N VAL A 37 3.55 0.94 2.05
CA VAL A 37 4.61 1.93 2.00
C VAL A 37 4.80 2.13 0.51
N SER A 38 3.99 3.00 -0.09
CA SER A 38 4.26 3.43 -1.45
C SER A 38 5.62 4.07 -1.37
N SER A 39 6.61 3.40 -1.99
CA SER A 39 7.94 3.99 -2.14
C SER A 39 7.75 5.39 -2.72
N GLU A 40 8.66 6.32 -2.43
CA GLU A 40 8.54 7.70 -2.96
C GLU A 40 8.22 7.69 -4.47
N SER A 41 8.89 6.80 -5.21
CA SER A 41 8.66 6.57 -6.64
C SER A 41 7.23 6.14 -6.99
N GLU A 42 6.61 5.29 -6.19
CA GLU A 42 5.22 4.86 -6.39
C GLU A 42 4.22 5.95 -6.00
N ALA A 43 4.50 6.71 -4.93
CA ALA A 43 3.70 7.87 -4.56
C ALA A 43 3.73 8.93 -5.67
N ILE A 44 4.92 9.19 -6.23
CA ILE A 44 5.10 10.07 -7.39
C ILE A 44 4.28 9.55 -8.59
N GLN A 45 4.36 8.26 -8.89
CA GLN A 45 3.63 7.67 -10.01
C GLN A 45 2.11 7.77 -9.84
N GLN A 46 1.59 7.62 -8.62
CA GLN A 46 0.17 7.81 -8.34
C GLN A 46 -0.24 9.28 -8.52
N ILE A 47 0.58 10.24 -8.09
CA ILE A 47 0.34 11.67 -8.31
C ILE A 47 0.30 11.98 -9.82
N LEU A 48 1.23 11.44 -10.61
CA LEU A 48 1.27 11.64 -12.06
C LEU A 48 0.01 11.08 -12.74
N SER A 49 -0.39 9.85 -12.41
CA SER A 49 -1.59 9.23 -12.99
C SER A 49 -2.87 10.02 -12.65
N LEU A 50 -2.94 10.59 -11.45
CA LEU A 50 -4.06 11.46 -11.08
C LEU A 50 -4.02 12.79 -11.83
N ALA A 51 -2.83 13.38 -12.02
CA ALA A 51 -2.68 14.62 -12.77
C ALA A 51 -3.13 14.48 -14.23
N GLU A 52 -2.83 13.36 -14.90
CA GLU A 52 -3.26 13.10 -16.28
C GLU A 52 -4.79 13.08 -16.43
N ARG A 53 -5.50 12.65 -15.38
CA ARG A 53 -6.98 12.58 -15.38
C ARG A 53 -7.65 13.92 -15.10
N LEU A 54 -6.88 14.94 -14.72
CA LEU A 54 -7.41 16.29 -14.47
C LEU A 54 -7.46 17.11 -15.77
N SER A 55 -8.43 18.01 -15.85
CA SER A 55 -8.50 19.05 -16.88
C SER A 55 -7.29 19.99 -16.78
N ASP A 56 -6.98 20.74 -17.85
CA ASP A 56 -5.81 21.63 -17.91
C ASP A 56 -5.79 22.66 -16.77
N GLU A 57 -6.93 23.25 -16.43
CA GLU A 57 -7.06 24.17 -15.30
C GLU A 57 -6.80 23.48 -13.95
N GLY A 58 -7.20 22.22 -13.81
CA GLY A 58 -6.95 21.41 -12.62
C GLY A 58 -5.48 21.05 -12.46
N ARG A 59 -4.81 20.70 -13.57
CA ARG A 59 -3.36 20.45 -13.61
C ARG A 59 -2.56 21.70 -13.28
N LYS A 60 -2.95 22.85 -13.84
CA LYS A 60 -2.30 24.14 -13.55
C LYS A 60 -2.32 24.48 -12.06
N ARG A 61 -3.49 24.38 -11.42
CA ARG A 61 -3.61 24.60 -9.97
C ARG A 61 -2.81 23.60 -9.13
N LEU A 62 -2.72 22.34 -9.58
CA LEU A 62 -1.90 21.33 -8.89
C LEU A 62 -0.41 21.69 -8.95
N LEU A 63 0.08 22.15 -10.10
CA LEU A 63 1.46 22.60 -10.26
C LEU A 63 1.78 23.83 -9.40
N GLU A 64 0.90 24.84 -9.37
CA GLU A 64 1.06 26.04 -8.52
C GLU A 64 1.15 25.69 -7.03
N ARG A 65 0.43 24.67 -6.58
CA ARG A 65 0.50 24.20 -5.19
C ARG A 65 1.77 23.41 -4.90
N LEU A 66 2.23 22.60 -5.85
CA LEU A 66 3.48 21.85 -5.69
C LEU A 66 4.69 22.80 -5.65
N SER A 67 4.72 23.83 -6.50
CA SER A 67 5.80 24.82 -6.48
C SER A 67 5.87 25.57 -5.15
N ALA A 68 4.71 25.99 -4.61
CA ALA A 68 4.65 26.64 -3.30
C ALA A 68 5.14 25.74 -2.14
N VAL A 69 4.99 24.41 -2.26
CA VAL A 69 5.53 23.46 -1.29
C VAL A 69 7.05 23.38 -1.40
N THR A 70 7.62 23.37 -2.61
CA THR A 70 9.08 23.31 -2.79
C THR A 70 9.79 24.60 -2.38
N GLU A 71 9.15 25.76 -2.54
CA GLU A 71 9.73 27.06 -2.12
C GLU A 71 9.70 27.27 -0.61
N LYS A 72 8.78 26.61 0.10
CA LYS A 72 8.64 26.72 1.57
C LYS A 72 9.73 25.94 2.34
N ASP A 73 10.33 24.95 1.70
CA ASP A 73 11.40 24.10 2.26
C ASP A 73 12.82 24.55 1.82
N SER A 74 12.94 25.70 1.14
CA SER A 74 14.22 26.34 0.74
C SER A 74 14.56 27.56 1.60
#